data_AF-A0AAU6E7V5-F1
#
_entry.id   AF-A0AAU6E7V5-F1
#
_cell.length_a   1.000
_cell.length_b   1.000
_cell.length_c   1.000
_cell.angle_alpha   90.00
_cell.angle_beta   90.00
_cell.angle_gamma   90.00
#
_symmetry.space_group_name_H-M   'P 1'
#
loop_
_entity.id
_entity.type
_entity.pdbx_description
1 polymer ?
#
loop_
_entity_poly.entity_id
_entity_poly.type
_entity_poly.pdbx_seq_one_letter_code
_entity_poly.pdbx_strand_id
1 'polypeptide(L)'
;MVRSSWSPPRPASLKAAIDWHYTEWEAKAIGFVGYSGGSGGLLAVEQLRQVFGELYAHTVRNYVTFPRYYELFSPDGALKDPEGPNGAAKAMLDELLWWGSILHDARRDRPYAPRG
;
A
#
# COMPACT_ATOMS: atom_id res chain seq x y z
N MET A 1 27.57 -25.17 -16.01
CA MET A 1 27.04 -23.88 -16.51
C MET A 1 26.06 -23.35 -15.49
N VAL A 2 26.46 -22.30 -14.76
CA VAL A 2 25.70 -21.70 -13.65
C VAL A 2 24.48 -20.95 -14.19
N ARG A 3 23.30 -21.23 -13.64
CA ARG A 3 22.24 -20.24 -13.46
C ARG A 3 21.48 -20.54 -12.17
N SER A 4 22.00 -20.09 -11.05
CA SER A 4 21.14 -19.79 -9.89
C SER A 4 20.43 -18.48 -10.21
N SER A 5 19.18 -18.53 -10.69
CA SER A 5 18.36 -17.32 -10.76
C SER A 5 17.93 -16.99 -9.34
N TRP A 6 18.65 -16.07 -8.72
CA TRP A 6 18.17 -15.36 -7.54
C TRP A 6 16.87 -14.66 -7.92
N SER A 7 15.74 -15.08 -7.34
CA SER A 7 14.49 -14.33 -7.42
C SER A 7 14.48 -13.32 -6.28
N PRO A 8 14.20 -12.02 -6.52
CA PRO A 8 14.01 -11.08 -5.42
C PRO A 8 12.80 -11.50 -4.59
N PRO A 9 12.97 -11.75 -3.27
CA PRO A 9 11.82 -11.85 -2.41
C PRO A 9 11.26 -10.42 -2.25
N ARG A 10 9.99 -10.24 -2.69
CA ARG A 10 9.02 -9.19 -2.25
C ARG A 10 8.49 -8.15 -3.28
N PRO A 11 8.44 -8.42 -4.60
CA PRO A 11 7.34 -7.84 -5.41
C PRO A 11 6.45 -8.87 -6.11
N ALA A 12 6.89 -10.11 -6.31
CA ALA A 12 6.20 -11.06 -7.21
C ALA A 12 4.84 -11.54 -6.69
N SER A 13 4.71 -11.85 -5.39
CA SER A 13 3.44 -12.32 -4.81
C SER A 13 2.41 -11.20 -4.65
N LEU A 14 2.84 -10.01 -4.22
CA LEU A 14 1.97 -8.84 -4.10
C LEU A 14 1.50 -8.37 -5.48
N LYS A 15 2.42 -8.33 -6.46
CA LYS A 15 2.06 -8.02 -7.84
C LYS A 15 1.12 -9.07 -8.44
N ALA A 16 1.38 -10.37 -8.21
CA ALA A 16 0.48 -11.42 -8.68
C ALA A 16 -0.93 -11.31 -8.08
N ALA A 17 -1.05 -10.96 -6.80
CA ALA A 17 -2.34 -10.72 -6.16
C ALA A 17 -3.07 -9.50 -6.75
N ILE A 18 -2.35 -8.42 -7.04
CA ILE A 18 -2.92 -7.22 -7.67
C ILE A 18 -3.36 -7.53 -9.11
N ASP A 19 -2.50 -8.20 -9.89
CA ASP A 19 -2.74 -8.52 -11.29
C ASP A 19 -3.93 -9.51 -11.46
N TRP A 20 -4.17 -10.40 -10.49
CA TRP A 20 -5.31 -11.33 -10.53
C TRP A 20 -6.68 -10.64 -10.32
N HIS A 21 -6.70 -9.47 -9.68
CA HIS A 21 -7.93 -8.76 -9.29
C HIS A 21 -8.02 -7.36 -9.94
N TYR A 22 -7.74 -7.27 -11.25
CA TYR A 22 -7.60 -6.00 -11.98
C TYR A 22 -8.75 -5.01 -11.76
N THR A 23 -10.01 -5.45 -11.87
CA THR A 23 -11.21 -4.57 -11.75
C THR A 23 -11.62 -4.31 -10.30
N GLU A 24 -11.13 -5.09 -9.34
CA GLU A 24 -11.57 -4.95 -7.95
C GLU A 24 -11.04 -3.70 -7.28
N TRP A 25 -10.01 -3.07 -7.84
CA TRP A 25 -9.40 -1.86 -7.31
C TRP A 25 -10.06 -0.58 -7.84
N GLU A 26 -10.88 -0.70 -8.89
CA GLU A 26 -11.48 0.44 -9.57
C GLU A 26 -12.32 1.30 -8.64
N ALA A 27 -12.07 2.61 -8.72
CA ALA A 27 -12.71 3.63 -7.93
C ALA A 27 -12.65 3.34 -6.41
N LYS A 28 -11.65 2.61 -5.90
CA LYS A 28 -11.43 2.40 -4.44
C LYS A 28 -10.25 3.21 -3.94
N ALA A 29 -10.29 3.57 -2.65
CA ALA A 29 -9.17 4.22 -1.98
C ALA A 29 -8.14 3.18 -1.49
N ILE A 30 -6.85 3.49 -1.66
CA ILE A 30 -5.72 2.61 -1.33
C ILE A 30 -4.74 3.35 -0.42
N GLY A 31 -4.41 2.75 0.71
CA GLY A 31 -3.34 3.18 1.62
C GLY A 31 -2.16 2.24 1.61
N PHE A 32 -0.98 2.74 1.98
CA PHE A 32 0.26 1.97 1.96
C PHE A 32 0.91 1.89 3.33
N VAL A 33 1.44 0.69 3.61
CA VAL A 33 2.34 0.43 4.73
C VAL A 33 3.59 -0.24 4.17
N GLY A 34 4.73 0.43 4.31
CA GLY A 34 6.03 -0.04 3.86
C GLY A 34 6.90 -0.50 5.02
N TYR A 35 7.63 -1.60 4.85
CA TYR A 35 8.70 -2.00 5.76
C TYR A 35 9.84 -2.61 4.94
N SER A 36 11.06 -2.16 5.17
CA SER A 36 12.26 -2.71 4.54
C SER A 36 13.49 -2.32 5.36
N GLY A 37 14.70 -2.51 4.81
CA GLY A 37 15.93 -1.99 5.39
C GLY A 37 15.94 -0.46 5.46
N GLY A 38 17.01 0.19 5.00
CA GLY A 38 17.21 1.64 5.23
C GLY A 38 16.09 2.58 4.77
N SER A 39 15.29 2.21 3.75
CA SER A 39 14.28 3.10 3.16
C SER A 39 12.84 2.88 3.65
N GLY A 40 12.59 1.83 4.44
CA GLY A 40 11.23 1.50 4.90
C GLY A 40 10.21 1.25 3.78
N GLY A 41 10.69 0.88 2.58
CA GLY A 41 9.85 0.50 1.45
C GLY A 41 9.36 1.66 0.56
N LEU A 42 9.91 2.87 0.70
CA LEU A 42 9.50 4.06 -0.06
C LEU A 42 9.43 3.81 -1.58
N LEU A 43 10.49 3.24 -2.17
CA LEU A 43 10.52 2.98 -3.61
C LEU A 43 9.44 1.98 -4.07
N ALA A 44 9.10 1.00 -3.23
CA ALA A 44 8.03 0.06 -3.53
C ALA A 44 6.67 0.75 -3.46
N VAL A 45 6.47 1.65 -2.50
CA VAL A 45 5.24 2.46 -2.39
C VAL A 45 5.06 3.33 -3.64
N GLU A 46 6.11 4.03 -4.08
CA GLU A 46 6.03 4.88 -5.28
C GLU A 46 5.73 4.07 -6.54
N GLN A 47 6.35 2.89 -6.69
CA GLN A 47 6.02 1.99 -7.80
C GLN A 47 4.57 1.52 -7.74
N LEU A 48 4.06 1.16 -6.57
CA LEU A 48 2.67 0.72 -6.40
C LEU A 48 1.67 1.86 -6.68
N ARG A 49 2.01 3.11 -6.38
CA ARG A 49 1.17 4.27 -6.74
C ARG A 49 0.94 4.36 -8.24
N GLN A 50 1.99 4.15 -9.03
CA GLN A 50 1.88 4.13 -10.49
C GLN A 50 0.97 2.98 -10.95
N VAL A 51 1.18 1.78 -10.41
CA VAL A 51 0.36 0.61 -10.75
C VAL A 51 -1.12 0.83 -10.43
N PHE A 52 -1.45 1.30 -9.22
CA PHE A 52 -2.84 1.55 -8.82
C PHE A 52 -3.49 2.70 -9.58
N GLY A 53 -2.71 3.67 -10.06
CA GLY A 53 -3.20 4.70 -10.98
C GLY A 53 -3.73 4.13 -12.29
N GLU A 54 -3.05 3.11 -12.85
CA GLU A 54 -3.51 2.39 -14.05
C GLU A 54 -4.73 1.50 -13.79
N LEU A 55 -5.04 1.18 -12.53
CA LEU A 55 -6.21 0.39 -12.12
C LEU A 55 -7.40 1.26 -11.71
N TYR A 56 -7.39 2.55 -12.06
CA TYR A 56 -8.42 3.54 -11.68
C TYR A 56 -8.67 3.61 -10.16
N ALA A 57 -7.67 3.27 -9.35
CA ALA A 57 -7.74 3.36 -7.90
C ALA A 57 -7.19 4.71 -7.42
N HIS A 58 -7.74 5.23 -6.33
CA HIS A 58 -7.26 6.45 -5.70
C HIS A 58 -6.29 6.12 -4.58
N THR A 59 -5.04 6.57 -4.67
CA THR A 59 -4.07 6.35 -3.59
C THR A 59 -4.03 7.54 -2.64
N VAL A 60 -4.09 7.30 -1.33
CA VAL A 60 -3.98 8.37 -0.32
C VAL A 60 -2.55 8.85 -0.18
N ARG A 61 -2.38 10.13 0.19
CA ARG A 61 -1.06 10.77 0.20
C ARG A 61 -0.22 10.23 1.35
N ASN A 62 -0.80 10.16 2.54
CA ASN A 62 -0.09 9.67 3.72
C ASN A 62 0.13 8.15 3.64
N TYR A 63 1.26 7.70 4.16
CA TYR A 63 1.62 6.28 4.21
C TYR A 63 2.39 6.00 5.49
N VAL A 64 2.37 4.75 5.95
CA VAL A 64 3.14 4.31 7.11
C VAL A 64 4.40 3.65 6.61
N THR A 65 5.54 3.93 7.25
CA THR A 65 6.82 3.33 6.88
C THR A 65 7.61 2.91 8.11
N PHE A 66 8.25 1.75 8.03
CA PHE A 66 9.11 1.19 9.07
C PHE A 66 10.52 0.93 8.51
N PRO A 67 11.40 1.96 8.45
CA PRO A 67 12.80 1.79 8.06
C PRO A 67 13.56 0.99 9.12
N ARG A 68 14.44 0.08 8.67
CA ARG A 68 15.19 -0.83 9.56
C ARG A 68 14.25 -1.52 10.56
N TYR A 69 13.13 -2.05 10.08
CA TYR A 69 12.06 -2.59 10.93
C TYR A 69 12.56 -3.56 12.00
N TYR A 70 13.62 -4.33 11.73
CA TYR A 70 14.26 -5.26 12.68
C TYR A 70 14.85 -4.59 13.93
N GLU A 71 15.04 -3.27 13.94
CA GLU A 71 15.44 -2.48 15.12
C GLU A 71 14.24 -1.94 15.90
N LEU A 72 13.07 -1.79 15.25
CA LEU A 72 11.93 -1.04 15.78
C LEU A 72 11.04 -1.86 16.71
N PHE A 73 11.02 -3.19 16.58
CA PHE A 73 10.17 -4.07 17.37
C PHE A 73 10.95 -4.77 18.50
N SER A 74 10.32 -4.95 19.66
CA SER A 74 10.81 -5.76 20.78
C SER A 74 10.59 -7.26 20.52
N PRO A 75 11.21 -8.16 21.30
CA PRO A 75 11.10 -9.61 21.09
C PRO A 75 9.68 -10.17 21.18
N ASP A 76 8.77 -9.47 21.87
CA ASP A 76 7.34 -9.76 21.97
C ASP A 76 6.51 -9.23 20.78
N GLY A 77 7.15 -8.54 19.83
CA GLY A 77 6.53 -7.96 18.64
C GLY A 77 5.93 -6.58 18.84
N ALA A 78 6.09 -5.96 20.02
CA ALA A 78 5.63 -4.60 20.25
C ALA A 78 6.57 -3.56 19.62
N LEU A 79 6.03 -2.41 19.22
CA LEU A 79 6.81 -1.31 18.66
C LEU A 79 7.44 -0.50 19.80
N LYS A 80 8.76 -0.31 19.78
CA LYS A 80 9.52 0.31 20.88
C LYS A 80 9.20 1.80 21.10
N ASP A 81 9.01 2.54 20.01
CA ASP A 81 8.61 3.95 20.03
C ASP A 81 7.43 4.15 19.07
N PRO A 82 6.20 4.05 19.57
CA PRO A 82 5.02 4.01 18.72
C PRO A 82 4.46 5.39 18.36
N GLU A 83 4.87 6.48 19.00
CA GLU A 83 4.19 7.78 18.82
C GLU A 83 4.25 8.28 17.37
N GLY A 84 5.44 8.25 16.76
CA GLY A 84 5.62 8.63 15.36
C GLY A 84 4.82 7.76 14.40
N PRO A 85 4.99 6.43 14.43
CA PRO A 85 4.21 5.51 13.60
C PRO A 85 2.69 5.57 13.84
N ASN A 86 2.24 5.80 15.07
CA ASN A 86 0.82 6.00 15.37
C ASN A 86 0.28 7.29 14.76
N GLY A 87 1.05 8.39 14.81
CA GLY A 87 0.69 9.64 14.14
C GLY A 87 0.58 9.47 12.62
N ALA A 88 1.55 8.80 12.00
CA ALA A 88 1.53 8.50 10.57
C ALA A 88 0.36 7.57 10.20
N ALA A 89 0.09 6.55 11.02
CA ALA A 89 -1.04 5.65 10.83
C ALA A 89 -2.37 6.39 10.94
N LYS A 90 -2.52 7.26 11.94
CA LYS A 90 -3.72 8.09 12.08
C LYS A 90 -3.94 8.97 10.86
N ALA A 91 -2.93 9.70 10.41
CA ALA A 91 -3.05 10.58 9.26
C ALA A 91 -3.39 9.83 7.97
N MET A 92 -2.83 8.64 7.77
CA MET A 92 -3.14 7.78 6.62
C MET A 92 -4.55 7.19 6.71
N LEU A 93 -4.95 6.68 7.87
CA LEU A 93 -6.27 6.09 8.08
C LEU A 93 -7.39 7.13 8.00
N ASP A 94 -7.17 8.35 8.48
CA ASP A 94 -8.13 9.45 8.36
C ASP A 94 -8.37 9.80 6.88
N GLU A 95 -7.32 9.93 6.06
CA GLU A 95 -7.44 10.13 4.61
C GLU A 95 -8.12 8.96 3.90
N LEU A 96 -7.74 7.72 4.28
CA LEU A 96 -8.28 6.50 3.67
C LEU A 96 -9.76 6.33 3.97
N LEU A 97 -10.18 6.61 5.21
CA LEU A 97 -11.57 6.57 5.61
C LEU A 97 -12.38 7.63 4.85
N TRP A 98 -11.87 8.85 4.76
CA TRP A 98 -12.54 9.93 4.06
C TRP A 98 -12.75 9.59 2.57
N TRP A 99 -11.68 9.29 1.83
CA TRP A 99 -11.79 8.91 0.41
C TRP A 99 -12.59 7.62 0.22
N GLY A 100 -12.37 6.63 1.08
CA GLY A 100 -13.06 5.34 1.02
C GLY A 100 -14.57 5.48 1.16
N SER A 101 -15.03 6.35 2.06
CA SER A 101 -16.47 6.63 2.25
C SER A 101 -17.10 7.27 1.02
N ILE A 102 -16.50 8.35 0.51
CA ILE A 102 -17.01 9.08 -0.66
C ILE A 102 -17.04 8.19 -1.90
N LEU A 103 -15.96 7.43 -2.13
CA LEU A 103 -15.89 6.52 -3.27
C LEU A 103 -16.84 5.34 -3.13
N HIS A 104 -17.07 4.84 -1.91
CA HIS A 104 -18.07 3.80 -1.65
C HIS A 104 -19.48 4.28 -2.01
N ASP A 105 -19.89 5.45 -1.50
CA ASP A 105 -21.18 6.04 -1.82
C ASP A 105 -21.31 6.31 -3.32
N ALA A 106 -20.26 6.84 -3.96
CA ALA A 106 -20.24 7.09 -5.40
C ALA A 106 -20.43 5.80 -6.21
N ARG A 107 -19.72 4.70 -5.88
CA ARG A 107 -19.87 3.42 -6.57
C ARG A 107 -21.26 2.82 -6.39
N ARG A 108 -21.89 3.02 -5.23
CA ARG A 108 -23.27 2.59 -4.96
C ARG A 108 -24.28 3.37 -5.79
N ASP A 109 -24.14 4.69 -5.83
CA ASP A 109 -25.15 5.58 -6.40
C ASP A 109 -24.95 5.78 -7.92
N ARG A 110 -23.71 5.64 -8.40
CA ARG A 110 -23.29 5.81 -9.80
C ARG A 110 -22.22 4.78 -10.13
N PRO A 111 -22.61 3.56 -10.55
CA PRO A 111 -21.66 2.50 -10.85
C PRO A 111 -20.54 3.00 -11.78
N TYR A 112 -19.30 2.82 -11.32
CA TYR A 112 -18.14 3.25 -12.07
C TYR A 112 -18.00 2.38 -13.32
N ALA A 113 -18.06 3.01 -14.48
CA ALA A 113 -17.91 2.35 -15.78
C ALA A 113 -16.96 3.22 -16.62
N PRO A 114 -15.64 3.05 -16.46
CA PRO A 114 -14.68 3.77 -17.29
C PRO A 114 -14.94 3.33 -18.74
N ARG A 115 -15.29 4.28 -19.61
CA ARG A 115 -15.40 3.99 -21.05
C ARG A 115 -13.97 3.77 -21.55
N GLY A 116 -13.64 2.52 -21.88
CA GLY A 116 -12.45 2.18 -22.66
C GLY A 116 -12.52 2.73 -24.08
#